data_AF-A0A937ZXA6-F1
#
_entry.id   AF-A0A937ZXA6-F1
#
_cell.length_a   1.000
_cell.length_b   1.000
_cell.length_c   1.000
_cell.angle_alpha   90.00
_cell.angle_beta   90.00
_cell.angle_gamma   90.00
#
_symmetry.space_group_name_H-M   'P 1'
#
loop_
_entity.id
_entity.type
_entity.pdbx_description
1 polymer ?
#
loop_
_entity_poly.entity_id
_entity_poly.type
_entity_poly.pdbx_seq_one_letter_code
_entity_poly.pdbx_strand_id
1 'polypeptide(L)'
;MKASEAAKAPKPITAEELDEMFDNGEDVSTYFDWAKARRPNQEARRVNVDFPAWMVQGLDKEAGRLGVTRQSLIKMWIAEKLG
;
A
#
# COMPACT_ATOMS: atom_id res chain seq x y z
N MET A 1 2.33 3.45 -34.99
CA MET A 1 2.42 4.53 -33.98
C MET A 1 1.32 5.54 -34.29
N LYS A 2 0.22 5.57 -33.53
CA LYS A 2 -0.76 6.66 -33.61
C LYS A 2 -0.68 7.45 -32.31
N ALA A 3 -0.57 8.76 -32.47
CA ALA A 3 -0.46 9.75 -31.41
C ALA A 3 -1.65 9.61 -30.44
N SER A 4 -1.36 9.60 -29.14
CA SER A 4 -2.38 9.71 -28.09
C SER A 4 -3.01 11.09 -28.18
N GLU A 5 -4.29 11.13 -28.50
CA GLU A 5 -5.13 12.31 -28.42
C GLU A 5 -5.12 12.81 -26.97
N ALA A 6 -4.66 14.05 -26.75
CA ALA A 6 -4.71 14.65 -25.42
C ALA A 6 -6.17 14.93 -25.09
N ALA A 7 -6.79 14.05 -24.30
CA ALA A 7 -8.17 14.20 -23.85
C ALA A 7 -8.34 15.55 -23.14
N LYS A 8 -9.34 16.31 -23.57
CA LYS A 8 -9.75 17.58 -22.95
C LYS A 8 -9.96 17.37 -21.46
N ALA A 9 -9.40 18.24 -20.63
CA ALA A 9 -9.55 18.15 -19.17
C ALA A 9 -11.03 18.07 -18.80
N PRO A 10 -11.43 17.11 -17.93
CA PRO A 10 -12.82 16.93 -17.56
C PRO A 10 -13.33 18.18 -16.82
N LYS A 11 -14.64 18.40 -16.90
CA LYS A 11 -15.28 19.51 -16.18
C LYS A 11 -15.04 19.33 -14.68
N PRO A 12 -14.72 20.38 -13.91
CA PRO A 12 -14.65 20.27 -12.46
C PRO A 12 -16.03 19.86 -11.90
N ILE A 13 -16.01 18.83 -11.06
CA ILE A 13 -17.17 18.29 -10.33
C ILE A 13 -16.95 18.43 -8.83
N THR A 14 -18.01 18.32 -8.06
CA THR A 14 -17.97 18.24 -6.59
C THR A 14 -17.50 16.86 -6.13
N ALA A 15 -17.17 16.75 -4.84
CA ALA A 15 -16.82 15.45 -4.25
C ALA A 15 -18.03 14.51 -4.24
N GLU A 16 -19.21 15.05 -3.93
CA GLU A 16 -20.46 14.30 -3.88
C GLU A 16 -20.84 13.71 -5.25
N GLU A 17 -20.67 14.47 -6.34
CA GLU A 17 -20.89 13.98 -7.71
C GLU A 17 -19.88 12.88 -8.10
N LEU A 18 -18.62 13.01 -7.69
CA LEU A 18 -17.59 12.00 -7.94
C LEU A 18 -17.91 10.68 -7.22
N ASP A 19 -18.34 10.76 -5.96
CA ASP A 19 -18.72 9.60 -5.15
C ASP A 19 -19.95 8.89 -5.75
N GLU A 20 -20.98 9.64 -6.18
CA GLU A 20 -22.17 9.07 -6.81
C GLU A 20 -21.83 8.34 -8.13
N MET A 21 -20.99 8.94 -8.98
CA MET A 21 -20.53 8.29 -10.22
C MET A 21 -19.76 7.00 -9.94
N PHE A 22 -18.90 6.99 -8.91
CA PHE A 22 -18.16 5.81 -8.51
C PHE A 22 -19.10 4.69 -8.01
N ASP A 23 -20.06 5.03 -7.15
CA ASP A 23 -21.04 4.09 -6.60
C ASP A 23 -21.96 3.51 -7.68
N ASN A 24 -22.26 4.29 -8.73
CA ASN A 24 -22.99 3.85 -9.92
C ASN A 24 -22.17 2.94 -10.85
N GLY A 25 -20.88 2.71 -10.54
CA GLY A 25 -19.98 1.87 -11.34
C GLY A 25 -19.46 2.55 -12.60
N GLU A 26 -19.51 3.88 -12.68
CA GLU A 26 -18.98 4.66 -13.80
C GLU A 26 -17.45 4.77 -13.74
N ASP A 27 -16.81 5.03 -14.90
CA ASP A 27 -15.37 5.27 -14.96
C ASP A 27 -15.03 6.71 -14.54
N VAL A 28 -14.51 6.84 -13.33
CA VAL A 28 -14.06 8.11 -12.74
C VAL A 28 -12.55 8.36 -12.95
N SER A 29 -11.83 7.49 -13.68
CA SER A 29 -10.37 7.54 -13.81
C SER A 29 -9.82 8.87 -14.38
N THR A 30 -10.61 9.58 -15.18
CA THR A 30 -10.22 10.86 -15.78
C THR A 30 -10.09 11.99 -14.77
N TYR A 31 -10.73 11.88 -13.60
CA TYR A 31 -10.69 12.88 -12.53
C TYR A 31 -9.50 12.72 -11.58
N PHE A 32 -8.72 11.64 -11.71
CA PHE A 32 -7.55 11.38 -10.87
C PHE A 32 -6.22 11.71 -11.57
N ASP A 33 -5.34 12.40 -10.84
CA ASP A 33 -3.95 12.59 -11.27
C ASP A 33 -3.13 11.32 -10.95
N TRP A 34 -3.07 10.42 -11.92
CA TRP A 34 -2.32 9.16 -11.81
C TRP A 34 -0.82 9.37 -11.58
N ALA A 35 -0.25 10.49 -12.02
CA ALA A 35 1.16 10.80 -11.77
C ALA A 35 1.43 11.12 -10.30
N LYS A 36 0.40 11.54 -9.55
CA LYS A 36 0.44 11.78 -8.09
C LYS A 36 -0.19 10.66 -7.27
N ALA A 37 -0.76 9.64 -7.90
CA ALA A 37 -1.33 8.51 -7.20
C ALA A 37 -0.24 7.81 -6.38
N ARG A 38 -0.45 7.76 -5.06
CA ARG A 38 0.44 7.06 -4.13
C ARG A 38 -0.40 6.26 -3.15
N ARG A 39 0.21 5.23 -2.55
CA ARG A 39 -0.37 4.51 -1.41
C ARG A 39 0.21 5.11 -0.13
N PRO A 40 -0.53 5.97 0.59
CA PRO A 40 -0.07 6.49 1.87
C PRO A 40 0.28 5.30 2.80
N ASN A 41 1.28 5.47 3.65
CA ASN A 41 1.76 4.43 4.58
C ASN A 41 2.46 3.21 3.94
N GLN A 42 2.75 3.22 2.63
CA GLN A 42 3.60 2.20 1.99
C GLN A 42 5.07 2.62 1.84
N GLU A 43 5.41 3.85 2.21
CA GLU A 43 6.80 4.31 2.20
C GLU A 43 7.61 3.55 3.26
N ALA A 44 8.54 2.71 2.79
CA ALA A 44 9.38 1.93 3.67
C ALA A 44 10.37 2.83 4.42
N ARG A 45 10.30 2.84 5.76
CA ARG A 45 11.33 3.45 6.62
C ARG A 45 12.16 2.36 7.29
N ARG A 46 13.49 2.55 7.31
CA ARG A 46 14.41 1.63 7.99
C ARG A 46 14.46 1.96 9.48
N VAL A 47 14.33 0.94 10.30
CA VAL A 47 14.51 1.00 11.75
C VAL A 47 15.50 -0.09 12.13
N ASN A 48 16.55 0.26 12.87
CA ASN A 48 17.55 -0.69 13.37
C ASN A 48 17.20 -1.07 14.81
N VAL A 49 17.21 -2.37 15.11
CA VAL A 49 16.91 -2.90 16.45
C VAL A 49 17.86 -4.05 16.72
N ASP A 50 18.51 -4.01 17.88
CA ASP A 50 19.35 -5.11 18.36
C ASP A 50 18.53 -6.09 19.20
N PHE A 51 18.76 -7.37 18.98
CA PHE A 51 18.08 -8.46 19.69
C PHE A 51 19.10 -9.37 20.38
N PRO A 52 18.83 -9.83 21.61
CA PRO A 52 19.63 -10.87 22.24
C PRO A 52 19.66 -12.16 21.40
N ALA A 53 20.77 -12.91 21.47
CA ALA A 53 20.95 -14.12 20.67
C ALA A 53 19.82 -15.15 20.84
N TRP A 54 19.31 -15.33 22.07
CA TRP A 54 18.20 -16.26 22.36
C TRP A 54 16.91 -15.87 21.63
N MET A 55 16.68 -14.56 21.45
CA MET A 55 15.48 -14.06 20.78
C MET A 55 15.58 -14.28 19.27
N VAL A 56 16.77 -14.06 18.68
CA VAL A 56 17.02 -14.35 17.26
C VAL A 56 16.80 -15.84 16.96
N GLN A 57 17.30 -16.72 17.82
CA GLN A 57 17.08 -18.17 17.68
C GLN A 57 15.59 -18.55 17.77
N GLY A 58 14.84 -17.93 18.69
CA GLY A 58 13.40 -18.12 18.80
C GLY A 58 12.66 -17.66 17.54
N LEU A 59 13.03 -16.48 17.01
CA LEU A 59 12.47 -15.95 15.76
C LEU A 59 12.75 -16.86 14.57
N ASP A 60 13.96 -17.41 14.46
CA ASP A 60 14.34 -18.31 13.37
C ASP A 60 13.55 -19.61 13.38
N LYS A 61 13.40 -20.20 14.57
CA LYS A 61 12.60 -21.42 14.75
C LYS A 61 11.15 -21.22 14.31
N GLU A 62 10.57 -20.09 14.70
CA GLU A 62 9.18 -19.79 14.41
C GLU A 62 8.96 -19.40 12.95
N ALA A 63 9.89 -18.64 12.37
CA ALA A 63 9.90 -18.31 10.95
C ALA A 63 9.99 -19.60 10.10
N GLY A 64 10.87 -20.53 10.49
CA GLY A 64 10.98 -21.85 9.87
C GLY A 64 9.70 -22.69 9.99
N ARG A 65 9.04 -22.68 11.16
CA ARG A 65 7.77 -23.37 11.39
C ARG A 65 6.65 -22.86 10.48
N LEU A 66 6.61 -21.55 10.24
CA LEU A 66 5.61 -20.89 9.40
C LEU A 66 5.99 -20.83 7.92
N GLY A 67 7.22 -21.24 7.55
CA GLY A 67 7.70 -21.17 6.18
C GLY A 67 7.89 -19.73 5.66
N VAL A 68 8.17 -18.78 6.55
CA VAL A 68 8.37 -17.37 6.21
C VAL A 68 9.77 -16.90 6.58
N THR A 69 10.19 -15.75 6.08
CA THR A 69 11.45 -15.14 6.52
C THR A 69 11.31 -14.53 7.91
N ARG A 70 12.42 -14.43 8.65
CA ARG A 70 12.48 -13.70 9.93
C ARG A 70 11.91 -12.27 9.81
N GLN A 71 12.25 -11.57 8.73
CA GLN A 71 11.77 -10.22 8.46
C GLN A 71 10.24 -10.19 8.30
N SER A 72 9.66 -11.16 7.59
CA SER A 72 8.21 -11.29 7.42
C SER A 72 7.53 -11.58 8.75
N LEU A 73 8.09 -12.49 9.56
CA LEU A 73 7.57 -12.80 10.90
C LEU A 73 7.53 -11.56 11.79
N ILE A 74 8.64 -10.81 11.85
CA ILE A 74 8.74 -9.57 12.65
C ILE A 74 7.68 -8.56 12.20
N LYS A 75 7.51 -8.36 10.88
CA LYS A 75 6.50 -7.44 10.34
C LYS A 75 5.07 -7.86 10.72
N MET A 76 4.75 -9.16 10.60
CA MET A 76 3.43 -9.68 10.96
C MET A 76 3.11 -9.46 12.43
N TRP A 77 4.03 -9.82 13.33
CA TRP A 77 3.82 -9.64 14.77
C TRP A 77 3.72 -8.17 15.19
N ILE A 78 4.49 -7.28 14.56
CA ILE A 78 4.35 -5.85 14.81
C ILE A 78 2.99 -5.35 14.31
N ALA A 79 2.56 -5.76 13.11
CA ALA A 79 1.25 -5.38 12.56
C ALA A 79 0.10 -5.86 13.47
N GLU A 80 0.15 -7.09 13.98
CA GLU A 80 -0.83 -7.62 14.94
C GLU A 80 -0.96 -6.79 16.23
N LYS A 81 0.09 -6.06 16.63
CA LYS A 81 0.07 -5.18 17.81
C LYS A 81 -0.32 -3.74 17.50
N LEU A 82 -0.17 -3.29 16.26
CA LEU A 82 -0.43 -1.91 15.86
C LEU A 82 -1.81 -1.70 15.23
N GLY A 83 -2.43 -2.74 14.64
CA GLY A 83 -3.76 -2.67 14.02
C GLY A 83 -3.68 -2.30 12.55
#